data_AF-A8DUZ5-F1
#
_entry.id   AF-A8DUZ5-F1
#
_cell.length_a   1.000
_cell.length_b   1.000
_cell.length_c   1.000
_cell.angle_alpha   90.00
_cell.angle_beta   90.00
_cell.angle_gamma   90.00
#
_symmetry.space_group_name_H-M   'P 1'
#
loop_
_entity.id
_entity.type
_entity.pdbx_description
1 polymer ?
#
loop_
_entity_poly.entity_id
_entity_poly.type
_entity_poly.pdbx_seq_one_letter_code
_entity_poly.pdbx_strand_id
1 'polypeptide(L)'
;CRVKGFRYCALQINDQCHCGNSYGRYGKGDCTHPCEGSPDLKCGGTWRNSVYAVEAEVKPPLQPGHEYMYTNPQGSAPLTRDHVIYTEKSVRDVNTCSQYCELMPACQSINFNPVSMVCEMNNVTSSVVGSASRESFSYWEPAKFYVMGLP
;
A
#
# COMPACT_ATOMS: atom_id res chain seq x y z
N CYS A 1 -0.53 -17.63 -7.76
CA CYS A 1 0.86 -17.23 -7.43
C CYS A 1 0.94 -16.41 -6.14
N ARG A 2 0.07 -15.42 -5.93
CA ARG A 2 -0.01 -14.59 -4.70
C ARG A 2 -0.04 -15.38 -3.40
N VAL A 3 -1.02 -16.26 -3.23
CA VAL A 3 -1.18 -17.10 -2.01
C VAL A 3 0.03 -18.01 -1.77
N LYS A 4 0.77 -18.35 -2.84
CA LYS A 4 1.98 -19.18 -2.77
C LYS A 4 3.27 -18.37 -2.59
N GLY A 5 3.20 -17.05 -2.40
CA GLY A 5 4.35 -16.19 -2.10
C GLY A 5 5.28 -15.88 -3.28
N PHE A 6 4.83 -16.07 -4.52
CA PHE A 6 5.64 -15.76 -5.71
C PHE A 6 5.49 -14.29 -6.14
N ARG A 7 6.58 -13.67 -6.59
CA ARG A 7 6.61 -12.26 -7.06
C ARG A 7 5.95 -12.07 -8.43
N TYR A 8 5.97 -13.08 -9.28
CA TYR A 8 5.45 -13.01 -10.65
C TYR A 8 4.51 -14.19 -10.95
N CYS A 9 3.51 -13.91 -11.78
CA CYS A 9 2.71 -14.91 -12.46
C CYS A 9 2.90 -14.76 -13.97
N ALA A 10 2.74 -15.86 -14.69
CA ALA A 10 2.84 -15.84 -16.13
C ALA A 10 1.82 -16.77 -16.78
N LEU A 11 1.36 -16.38 -17.96
CA LEU A 11 0.46 -17.15 -18.81
C LEU A 11 1.23 -17.57 -20.06
N GLN A 12 1.21 -18.86 -20.33
CA GLN A 12 1.75 -19.47 -21.54
C GLN A 12 0.60 -20.17 -22.26
N ILE A 13 0.52 -19.99 -23.57
CA ILE A 13 -0.44 -20.67 -24.47
C ILE A 13 -1.83 -20.94 -23.84
N ASN A 14 -2.70 -19.93 -23.93
CA ASN A 14 -4.10 -19.96 -23.44
C ASN A 14 -4.22 -20.05 -21.92
N ASP A 15 -4.12 -21.25 -21.34
CA ASP A 15 -4.52 -21.54 -19.95
C ASP A 15 -3.35 -21.96 -19.04
N GLN A 16 -2.14 -22.09 -19.58
CA GLN A 16 -1.01 -22.56 -18.77
C GLN A 16 -0.52 -21.46 -17.83
N CYS A 17 -0.61 -21.73 -16.54
CA CYS A 17 -0.25 -20.82 -15.47
C CYS A 17 1.10 -21.19 -14.86
N HIS A 18 2.00 -20.21 -14.78
CA HIS A 18 3.31 -20.34 -14.14
C HIS A 18 3.48 -19.31 -13.03
N CYS A 19 4.22 -19.67 -11.99
CA CYS A 19 4.61 -18.77 -10.90
C CYS A 19 6.12 -18.78 -10.74
N GLY A 20 6.71 -17.63 -10.42
CA GLY A 20 8.15 -17.52 -10.23
C GLY A 20 8.57 -16.27 -9.49
N ASN A 21 9.82 -16.25 -9.05
CA ASN A 21 10.44 -15.08 -8.40
C ASN A 21 11.42 -14.34 -9.31
N SER A 22 11.61 -14.81 -10.54
CA SER A 22 12.42 -14.19 -11.58
C SER A 22 11.85 -14.52 -12.96
N TYR A 23 12.17 -13.69 -13.96
CA TYR A 23 11.78 -13.85 -15.35
C TYR A 23 12.83 -13.24 -16.28
N GLY A 24 12.67 -13.41 -17.60
CA GLY A 24 13.52 -12.74 -18.59
C GLY A 24 14.76 -13.53 -19.05
N ARG A 25 14.98 -14.76 -18.56
CA ARG A 25 16.09 -15.64 -18.99
C ARG A 25 16.25 -15.76 -20.50
N TYR A 26 15.13 -15.72 -21.24
CA TYR A 26 15.07 -15.92 -22.69
C TYR A 26 14.79 -14.64 -23.49
N GLY A 27 14.90 -13.47 -22.84
CA GLY A 27 14.63 -12.17 -23.46
C GLY A 27 13.15 -11.90 -23.74
N LYS A 28 12.89 -10.83 -24.49
CA LYS A 28 11.55 -10.43 -24.93
C LYS A 28 11.06 -11.38 -26.03
N GLY A 29 9.80 -11.79 -25.95
CA GLY A 29 9.15 -12.57 -26.99
C GLY A 29 7.75 -12.07 -27.28
N ASP A 30 7.22 -12.44 -28.44
CA ASP A 30 5.89 -12.02 -28.88
C ASP A 30 4.80 -12.85 -28.20
N CYS A 31 3.92 -12.16 -27.47
CA CYS A 31 2.79 -12.75 -26.77
C CYS A 31 1.49 -12.31 -27.45
N THR A 32 1.06 -13.04 -28.47
CA THR A 32 -0.08 -12.65 -29.30
C THR A 32 -1.35 -13.46 -29.01
N HIS A 33 -1.24 -14.58 -28.28
CA HIS A 33 -2.36 -15.48 -28.04
C HIS A 33 -3.39 -14.85 -27.10
N PRO A 34 -4.69 -14.87 -27.46
CA PRO A 34 -5.76 -14.41 -26.58
C PRO A 34 -5.99 -15.37 -25.43
N CYS A 35 -6.50 -14.87 -24.31
CA CYS A 35 -6.95 -15.71 -23.20
C CYS A 35 -8.30 -16.35 -23.53
N GLU A 36 -8.47 -17.64 -23.19
CA GLU A 36 -9.71 -18.38 -23.48
C GLU A 36 -10.94 -17.76 -22.78
N GLY A 37 -10.80 -17.34 -21.52
CA GLY A 37 -11.88 -16.70 -20.77
C GLY A 37 -12.00 -15.17 -20.96
N SER A 38 -11.07 -14.54 -21.69
CA SER A 38 -11.03 -13.08 -21.87
C SER A 38 -10.24 -12.72 -23.12
N PRO A 39 -10.86 -12.76 -24.32
CA PRO A 39 -10.15 -12.62 -25.59
C PRO A 39 -9.40 -11.29 -25.77
N ASP A 40 -9.79 -10.26 -25.04
CA ASP A 40 -9.15 -8.93 -25.02
C ASP A 40 -7.79 -8.92 -24.30
N LEU A 41 -7.50 -9.96 -23.52
CA LEU A 41 -6.24 -10.13 -22.80
C LEU A 41 -5.29 -11.05 -23.56
N LYS A 42 -3.99 -10.82 -23.39
CA LYS A 42 -2.93 -11.66 -23.98
C LYS A 42 -2.46 -12.71 -22.97
N CYS A 43 -2.58 -13.99 -23.32
CA CYS A 43 -2.19 -15.14 -22.50
C CYS A 43 -0.95 -15.84 -23.05
N GLY A 44 0.10 -15.06 -23.31
CA GLY A 44 1.38 -15.58 -23.79
C GLY A 44 1.40 -15.98 -25.26
N GLY A 45 2.12 -17.05 -25.56
CA GLY A 45 2.15 -17.70 -26.85
C GLY A 45 2.92 -19.02 -26.80
N THR A 46 3.10 -19.66 -27.95
CA THR A 46 3.86 -20.92 -28.06
C THR A 46 5.27 -20.74 -27.50
N TRP A 47 5.55 -21.34 -26.34
CA TRP A 47 6.80 -21.18 -25.57
C TRP A 47 7.12 -19.74 -25.13
N ARG A 48 6.11 -18.87 -25.04
CA ARG A 48 6.25 -17.46 -24.65
C ARG A 48 5.31 -17.14 -23.49
N ASN A 49 5.85 -16.42 -22.51
CA ASN A 49 5.15 -16.07 -21.28
C ASN A 49 4.73 -14.59 -21.30
N SER A 50 3.44 -14.30 -21.16
CA SER A 50 3.00 -12.99 -20.69
C SER A 50 3.18 -12.95 -19.17
N VAL A 51 4.07 -12.09 -18.68
CA VAL A 51 4.47 -12.03 -17.27
C VAL A 51 3.84 -10.83 -16.59
N TYR A 52 3.26 -11.05 -15.41
CA TYR A 52 2.61 -10.03 -14.59
C TYR A 52 3.21 -10.04 -13.19
N ALA A 53 3.39 -8.85 -12.61
CA ALA A 53 3.72 -8.71 -11.21
C ALA A 53 2.52 -9.12 -10.36
N VAL A 54 2.76 -9.97 -9.36
CA VAL A 54 1.72 -10.46 -8.44
C VAL A 54 1.40 -9.41 -7.37
N GLU A 55 2.37 -8.57 -7.07
CA GLU A 55 2.14 -7.28 -6.46
C GLU A 55 1.92 -6.30 -7.59
N ALA A 56 0.68 -5.87 -7.81
CA ALA A 56 0.51 -4.58 -8.46
C ALA A 56 1.26 -3.59 -7.57
N GLU A 57 2.21 -2.84 -8.13
CA GLU A 57 2.34 -1.48 -7.66
C GLU A 57 0.96 -0.88 -7.86
N VAL A 58 0.17 -0.85 -6.79
CA VAL A 58 -1.03 -0.02 -6.75
C VAL A 58 -0.46 1.38 -6.78
N LYS A 59 -0.19 1.91 -7.98
CA LYS A 59 -0.22 3.35 -8.18
C LYS A 59 -1.69 3.68 -7.97
N PRO A 60 -2.05 4.30 -6.83
CA PRO A 60 -3.43 4.70 -6.63
C PRO A 60 -3.81 5.59 -7.83
N PRO A 61 -5.06 5.55 -8.31
CA PRO A 61 -5.52 6.60 -9.22
C PRO A 61 -5.13 7.95 -8.59
N LEU A 62 -4.57 8.88 -9.37
CA LEU A 62 -4.26 10.22 -8.90
C LEU A 62 -5.56 10.81 -8.34
N GLN A 63 -5.73 10.74 -7.02
CA GLN A 63 -6.90 11.27 -6.36
C GLN A 63 -6.75 12.79 -6.41
N PRO A 64 -7.70 13.54 -7.00
CA PRO A 64 -7.76 14.98 -6.83
C PRO A 64 -8.13 15.25 -5.36
N GLY A 65 -7.12 15.27 -4.48
CA GLY A 65 -7.34 15.41 -3.04
C GLY A 65 -6.30 14.81 -2.09
N HIS A 66 -5.03 14.66 -2.48
CA HIS A 66 -3.92 14.50 -1.52
C HIS A 66 -3.67 15.80 -0.71
N GLU A 67 -4.71 16.38 -0.12
CA GLU A 67 -4.66 17.69 0.54
C GLU A 67 -3.99 17.63 1.93
N TYR A 68 -3.82 16.43 2.49
CA TYR A 68 -3.22 16.23 3.81
C TYR A 68 -1.86 15.54 3.71
N MET A 69 -0.78 16.28 4.02
CA MET A 69 0.50 15.63 4.34
C MET A 69 0.43 15.16 5.78
N TYR A 70 0.66 13.87 6.05
CA TYR A 70 0.87 13.41 7.42
C TYR A 70 2.24 13.88 7.89
N THR A 71 2.28 14.56 9.04
CA THR A 71 3.51 14.99 9.68
C THR A 71 3.67 14.28 11.01
N ASN A 72 4.90 14.22 11.50
CA ASN A 72 5.23 13.81 12.85
C ASN A 72 5.61 15.09 13.62
N PRO A 73 4.65 15.75 14.29
CA PRO A 73 4.91 16.99 15.02
C PRO A 73 5.95 16.78 16.11
N GLN A 74 6.86 17.74 16.29
CA GLN A 74 7.85 17.70 17.36
C GLN A 74 7.16 17.70 18.73
N GLY A 75 7.53 16.75 19.58
CA GLY A 75 6.92 16.54 20.88
C GLY A 75 5.67 15.66 20.87
N SER A 76 5.24 15.16 19.71
CA SER A 76 4.19 14.13 19.64
C SER A 76 4.75 12.76 20.02
N ALA A 77 3.98 12.00 20.80
CA ALA A 77 4.27 10.61 21.11
C ALA A 77 3.08 9.71 20.70
N PRO A 78 3.32 8.41 20.44
CA PRO A 78 2.27 7.50 20.01
C PRO A 78 1.09 7.45 20.99
N LEU A 79 -0.12 7.36 20.46
CA LEU A 79 -1.31 7.25 21.30
C LEU A 79 -1.42 5.85 21.93
N THR A 80 -2.03 5.78 23.12
CA THR A 80 -2.31 4.51 23.79
C THR A 80 -3.30 3.67 22.98
N ARG A 81 -3.38 2.38 23.31
CA ARG A 81 -4.27 1.44 22.63
C ARG A 81 -5.75 1.80 22.74
N ASP A 82 -6.15 2.60 23.72
CA ASP A 82 -7.55 3.00 23.94
C ASP A 82 -8.10 3.88 22.79
N HIS A 83 -7.20 4.49 22.02
CA HIS A 83 -7.54 5.32 20.86
C HIS A 83 -7.45 4.57 19.53
N VAL A 84 -6.85 3.38 19.53
CA VAL A 84 -6.63 2.59 18.32
C VAL A 84 -7.95 1.95 17.91
N ILE A 85 -8.46 2.36 16.75
CA ILE A 85 -9.69 1.83 16.16
C ILE A 85 -9.44 0.70 15.16
N TYR A 86 -8.23 0.64 14.59
CA TYR A 86 -7.85 -0.41 13.64
C TYR A 86 -6.34 -0.66 13.68
N THR A 87 -5.95 -1.90 13.40
CA THR A 87 -4.54 -2.31 13.33
C THR A 87 -4.30 -3.14 12.08
N GLU A 88 -3.40 -2.66 11.24
CA GLU A 88 -2.95 -3.36 10.03
C GLU A 88 -1.52 -3.89 10.20
N LYS A 89 -1.28 -5.10 9.71
CA LYS A 89 0.03 -5.76 9.78
C LYS A 89 0.68 -5.77 8.40
N SER A 90 2.00 -5.93 8.37
CA SER A 90 2.77 -6.01 7.13
C SER A 90 2.68 -4.73 6.27
N VAL A 91 2.50 -3.58 6.92
CA VAL A 91 2.53 -2.26 6.28
C VAL A 91 3.98 -1.81 6.13
N ARG A 92 4.41 -1.61 4.88
CA ARG A 92 5.82 -1.41 4.52
C ARG A 92 6.38 -0.06 4.93
N ASP A 93 5.55 0.96 4.92
CA ASP A 93 5.95 2.34 5.13
C ASP A 93 4.80 3.17 5.69
N VAL A 94 5.16 4.30 6.27
CA VAL A 94 4.21 5.22 6.89
C VAL A 94 3.22 5.80 5.87
N ASN A 95 3.61 6.02 4.61
CA ASN A 95 2.73 6.61 3.61
C ASN A 95 1.58 5.66 3.28
N THR A 96 1.86 4.36 3.20
CA THR A 96 0.83 3.33 3.06
C THR A 96 -0.13 3.33 4.25
N CYS A 97 0.39 3.47 5.48
CA CYS A 97 -0.44 3.60 6.68
C CYS A 97 -1.33 4.86 6.65
N SER A 98 -0.79 6.00 6.20
CA SER A 98 -1.53 7.25 6.01
C SER A 98 -2.66 7.09 5.00
N GLN A 99 -2.41 6.46 3.84
CA GLN A 99 -3.45 6.20 2.85
C GLN A 99 -4.57 5.31 3.41
N TYR A 100 -4.23 4.29 4.20
CA TYR A 100 -5.25 3.47 4.83
C TYR A 100 -6.09 4.26 5.84
N CYS A 101 -5.48 5.20 6.57
CA CYS A 101 -6.20 6.11 7.46
C CYS A 101 -7.13 7.05 6.67
N GLU A 102 -6.70 7.58 5.53
CA GLU A 102 -7.55 8.40 4.64
C GLU A 102 -8.77 7.63 4.09
N LEU A 103 -8.63 6.32 3.88
CA LEU A 103 -9.74 5.46 3.45
C LEU A 103 -10.71 5.09 4.60
N MET A 104 -10.37 5.41 5.85
CA MET A 104 -11.18 5.12 7.02
C MET A 104 -11.75 6.42 7.62
N PRO A 105 -13.04 6.73 7.44
CA PRO A 105 -13.63 8.00 7.89
C PRO A 105 -13.50 8.30 9.39
N ALA A 106 -13.33 7.26 10.22
CA ALA A 106 -13.15 7.40 11.65
C ALA A 106 -11.69 7.67 12.07
N CYS A 107 -10.73 7.55 11.15
CA CYS A 107 -9.32 7.71 11.46
C CYS A 107 -8.91 9.19 11.43
N GLN A 108 -8.19 9.63 12.46
CA GLN A 108 -7.70 11.00 12.62
C GLN A 108 -6.17 11.09 12.75
N SER A 109 -5.51 10.01 13.19
CA SER A 109 -4.05 9.93 13.29
C SER A 109 -3.59 8.48 13.23
N ILE A 110 -2.28 8.25 13.14
CA ILE A 110 -1.69 6.91 13.08
C ILE A 110 -0.50 6.76 14.03
N ASN A 111 -0.32 5.54 14.57
CA ASN A 111 0.96 5.10 15.10
C ASN A 111 1.58 4.10 14.12
N PHE A 112 2.81 4.33 13.69
CA PHE A 112 3.51 3.44 12.77
C PHE A 112 4.79 2.87 13.40
N ASN A 113 4.96 1.56 13.33
CA ASN A 113 6.17 0.87 13.75
C ASN A 113 6.91 0.32 12.52
N PRO A 114 8.05 0.91 12.13
CA PRO A 114 8.80 0.46 10.95
C PRO A 114 9.50 -0.89 11.14
N VAL A 115 9.74 -1.31 12.39
CA VAL A 115 10.43 -2.57 12.71
C VAL A 115 9.46 -3.76 12.61
N SER A 116 8.28 -3.62 13.20
CA SER A 116 7.25 -4.67 13.17
C SER A 116 6.28 -4.56 12.00
N MET A 117 6.41 -3.52 11.16
CA MET A 117 5.53 -3.24 10.02
C MET A 117 4.05 -3.14 10.45
N VAL A 118 3.80 -2.52 11.59
CA VAL A 118 2.45 -2.36 12.16
C VAL A 118 1.98 -0.92 12.01
N CYS A 119 0.77 -0.79 11.50
CA CYS A 119 0.04 0.47 11.38
C CYS A 119 -1.16 0.43 12.33
N GLU A 120 -1.23 1.35 13.28
CA GLU A 120 -2.40 1.54 14.14
C GLU A 120 -3.08 2.85 13.77
N MET A 121 -4.38 2.80 13.50
CA MET A 121 -5.21 3.96 13.20
C MET A 121 -5.91 4.41 14.47
N ASN A 122 -5.87 5.69 14.77
CA ASN A 122 -6.52 6.27 15.94
C ASN A 122 -7.69 7.16 15.54
N ASN A 123 -8.71 7.25 16.38
CA ASN A 123 -9.87 8.13 16.17
C ASN A 123 -9.72 9.54 16.73
N VAL A 124 -8.55 9.89 17.27
CA VAL A 124 -8.24 11.21 17.83
C VAL A 124 -6.84 11.65 17.42
N THR A 125 -6.56 12.94 17.60
CA THR A 125 -5.22 13.52 17.41
C THR A 125 -4.54 13.80 18.76
N SER A 126 -3.23 14.03 18.72
CA SER A 126 -2.39 14.37 19.89
C SER A 126 -2.84 15.66 20.60
N SER A 127 -3.56 16.54 19.88
CA SER A 127 -4.11 17.78 20.45
C SER A 127 -5.21 17.57 21.49
N VAL A 128 -5.81 16.38 21.54
CA VAL A 128 -6.97 16.07 22.40
C VAL A 128 -6.58 15.24 23.63
N VAL A 129 -5.39 14.61 23.63
CA VAL A 129 -5.01 13.65 24.68
C VAL A 129 -3.53 13.71 25.00
N GLY A 130 -3.18 13.54 26.29
CA GLY A 130 -1.80 13.40 26.73
C GLY A 130 -1.14 12.18 26.07
N SER A 131 -0.10 12.44 25.28
CA SER A 131 0.65 11.42 24.55
C SER A 131 1.44 10.51 25.49
N ALA A 132 1.45 9.20 25.24
CA ALA A 132 2.22 8.23 26.03
C ALA A 132 3.45 7.75 25.27
N SER A 133 4.56 7.50 25.96
CA SER A 133 5.71 6.86 25.33
C SER A 133 5.38 5.39 25.05
N ARG A 134 5.21 5.03 23.79
CA ARG A 134 5.16 3.62 23.35
C ARG A 134 6.43 3.32 22.56
N GLU A 135 7.21 2.38 23.06
CA GLU A 135 8.46 2.00 22.41
C GLU A 135 8.21 1.51 20.98
N SER A 136 9.09 1.91 20.06
CA SER A 136 9.13 1.48 18.65
C SER A 136 8.00 1.99 17.74
N PHE A 137 7.07 2.80 18.24
CA PHE A 137 6.06 3.47 17.41
C PHE A 137 6.43 4.95 17.21
N SER A 138 6.14 5.45 16.01
CA SER A 138 6.18 6.88 15.67
C SER A 138 4.75 7.36 15.44
N TYR A 139 4.42 8.54 15.95
CA TYR A 139 3.12 9.16 15.77
C TYR A 139 3.07 10.02 14.51
N TRP A 140 1.93 10.02 13.81
CA TRP A 140 1.69 10.90 12.66
C TRP A 140 0.24 11.37 12.59
N GLU A 141 0.03 12.61 12.19
CA GLU A 141 -1.29 13.21 11.99
C GLU A 141 -1.33 14.15 10.77
N PRO A 142 -2.52 14.40 10.18
CA PRO A 142 -2.69 15.34 9.08
C PRO A 142 -2.17 16.75 9.44
N ALA A 143 -1.26 17.29 8.62
CA ALA A 143 -0.87 18.69 8.71
C ALA A 143 -1.99 19.59 8.19
N LYS A 144 -2.35 20.59 9.00
CA LYS A 144 -3.22 21.68 8.56
C LYS A 144 -2.37 22.70 7.80
N PHE A 145 -2.39 22.65 6.47
CA PHE A 145 -1.88 23.75 5.67
C PHE A 145 -2.95 24.82 5.56
N TYR A 146 -2.75 25.95 6.23
CA TYR A 146 -3.46 27.17 5.88
C TYR A 146 -2.83 27.67 4.59
N VAL A 147 -3.47 27.39 3.45
CA VAL A 147 -3.20 28.17 2.24
C VAL A 147 -3.68 29.58 2.55
N MET A 148 -2.78 30.42 3.05
CA MET A 148 -3.04 31.86 3.16
C MET A 148 -3.33 32.32 1.73
N GLY A 149 -4.61 32.57 1.44
CA GLY A 149 -5.03 33.14 0.18
C GLY A 149 -4.17 34.35 -0.10
N LEU A 150 -3.45 34.30 -1.23
CA LEU A 150 -2.71 35.45 -1.72
C LEU A 150 -3.71 36.62 -1.91
N PRO A 151 -3.37 37.84 -1.45
CA PRO A 151 -4.25 39.01 -1.58
C PRO A 151 -4.51 39.41 -3.03
#